data_AF-A0A7X6BCX7-F1
#
_entry.id   AF-A0A7X6BCX7-F1
#
_cell.length_a   1.000
_cell.length_b   1.000
_cell.length_c   1.000
_cell.angle_alpha   90.00
_cell.angle_beta   90.00
_cell.angle_gamma   90.00
#
_symmetry.space_group_name_H-M   'P 1'
#
loop_
_entity.id
_entity.type
_entity.pdbx_description
1 polymer ?
#
loop_
_entity_poly.entity_id
_entity_poly.type
_entity_poly.pdbx_seq_one_letter_code
_entity_poly.pdbx_strand_id
1 'polypeptide(L)'
;MGSVTIRSVDDRVKSAVRLEAARNGRSMEAELRALLERTYLPPNDRAAWLHAMSPQEAIDHLIKMANGADLVIPEREAEDFEFPDL
;
A
#
# COMPACT_ATOMS: atom_id res chain seq x y z
N MET A 1 3.05 -5.93 -18.72
CA MET A 1 3.89 -4.71 -18.79
C MET A 1 3.04 -3.61 -19.39
N GLY A 2 2.65 -2.61 -18.59
CA GLY A 2 1.84 -1.48 -19.07
C GLY A 2 2.74 -0.30 -19.47
N SER A 3 2.31 0.49 -20.44
CA SER A 3 2.95 1.76 -20.80
C SER A 3 1.97 2.91 -20.61
N VAL A 4 2.47 4.04 -20.10
CA VAL A 4 1.68 5.27 -19.90
C VAL A 4 2.40 6.40 -20.63
N THR A 5 1.66 7.16 -21.43
CA THR A 5 2.18 8.37 -22.10
C THR A 5 1.53 9.61 -21.49
N ILE A 6 2.33 10.47 -20.87
CA ILE A 6 1.88 11.76 -20.34
C ILE A 6 2.24 12.83 -21.36
N ARG A 7 1.22 13.52 -21.91
CA ARG A 7 1.40 14.60 -22.90
C ARG A 7 1.29 15.96 -22.22
N SER A 8 1.83 16.99 -22.87
CA SER A 8 1.73 18.40 -22.43
C SER A 8 2.24 18.65 -21.00
N VAL A 9 3.33 17.97 -20.63
CA VAL A 9 4.00 18.21 -19.35
C VAL A 9 4.81 19.50 -19.44
N ASP A 10 4.69 20.35 -18.42
CA ASP A 10 5.49 21.58 -18.30
C ASP A 10 7.00 21.25 -18.30
N ASP A 11 7.78 21.98 -19.09
CA ASP A 11 9.23 21.75 -19.24
C ASP A 11 10.00 21.88 -17.93
N ARG A 12 9.50 22.70 -16.99
CA ARG A 12 10.06 22.85 -15.64
C ARG A 12 9.88 21.55 -14.85
N VAL A 13 8.73 20.90 -14.97
CA VAL A 13 8.46 19.61 -14.33
C VAL A 13 9.37 18.54 -14.90
N LYS A 14 9.48 18.47 -16.24
CA LYS A 14 10.39 17.51 -16.90
C LYS A 14 11.85 17.70 -16.47
N SER A 15 12.27 18.95 -16.29
CA SER A 15 13.63 19.28 -15.84
C SER A 15 13.86 18.92 -14.37
N ALA A 16 12.88 19.17 -13.50
CA ALA A 16 12.93 18.78 -12.10
C ALA A 16 13.05 17.26 -11.92
N VAL A 17 12.23 16.48 -12.66
CA VAL A 17 12.29 15.01 -12.63
C VAL A 17 13.65 14.52 -13.12
N ARG A 18 14.23 15.15 -14.15
CA ARG A 18 15.58 14.79 -14.64
C ARG A 18 16.64 14.96 -13.55
N LEU A 19 16.58 16.07 -12.83
CA LEU A 19 17.52 16.37 -11.75
C LEU A 19 17.38 15.37 -10.61
N GLU A 20 16.15 15.04 -10.23
CA GLU A 20 15.88 14.08 -9.16
C GLU A 20 16.31 12.66 -9.53
N ALA A 21 16.06 12.23 -10.76
CA ALA A 21 16.53 10.94 -11.27
C ALA A 21 18.07 10.84 -11.22
N ALA A 22 18.77 11.91 -11.61
CA ALA A 22 20.23 11.97 -11.55
C ALA A 22 20.75 11.90 -10.10
N ARG A 23 20.10 12.59 -9.17
CA ARG A 23 20.43 12.51 -7.73
C ARG A 23 20.26 11.11 -7.17
N ASN A 24 19.20 10.41 -7.58
CA ASN A 24 18.90 9.04 -7.13
C ASN A 24 19.67 7.95 -7.90
N GLY A 25 20.53 8.33 -8.87
CA GLY A 25 21.29 7.39 -9.69
C GLY A 25 20.43 6.51 -10.60
N ARG A 26 19.26 7.01 -11.02
CA ARG A 26 18.26 6.26 -11.80
C ARG A 26 17.97 6.95 -13.13
N SER A 27 17.39 6.20 -14.08
CA SER A 27 16.83 6.79 -15.28
C SER A 27 15.58 7.62 -14.94
N MET A 28 15.23 8.57 -15.82
CA MET A 28 14.02 9.39 -15.65
C MET A 28 12.75 8.52 -15.57
N GLU A 29 12.68 7.47 -16.38
CA GLU A 29 11.58 6.49 -16.36
C GLU A 29 11.53 5.72 -15.03
N ALA A 30 12.68 5.28 -14.52
CA ALA A 30 12.76 4.57 -13.25
C ALA A 30 12.34 5.46 -12.06
N GLU A 31 12.69 6.74 -12.09
CA GLU A 31 12.25 7.70 -11.07
C GLU A 31 10.73 7.95 -11.16
N LEU A 32 10.20 8.15 -12.37
CA LEU A 32 8.75 8.28 -12.58
C LEU A 32 7.98 7.04 -12.12
N ARG A 33 8.48 5.84 -12.42
CA ARG A 33 7.89 4.60 -11.93
C ARG A 33 7.89 4.56 -10.40
N ALA A 34 9.03 4.82 -9.77
CA ALA A 34 9.12 4.82 -8.31
C ALA A 34 8.20 5.88 -7.67
N LEU A 35 8.03 7.03 -8.32
CA LEU A 35 7.08 8.07 -7.89
C LEU A 35 5.62 7.58 -7.99
N LEU A 36 5.23 6.96 -9.10
CA LEU A 36 3.89 6.41 -9.24
C LEU A 36 3.66 5.30 -8.21
N GLU A 37 4.66 4.43 -7.99
CA GLU A 37 4.57 3.35 -7.02
C GLU A 37 4.40 3.89 -5.60
N ARG A 38 5.25 4.82 -5.16
CA ARG A 38 5.14 5.39 -3.80
C ARG A 38 3.82 6.14 -3.56
N THR A 39 3.22 6.68 -4.62
CA THR A 39 2.03 7.55 -4.52
C THR A 39 0.75 6.73 -4.55
N TYR A 40 0.71 5.67 -5.36
CA TYR A 40 -0.52 4.93 -5.64
C TYR A 40 -0.50 3.48 -5.17
N LEU A 41 0.66 2.87 -4.91
CA LEU A 41 0.67 1.57 -4.25
C LEU A 41 0.52 1.76 -2.74
N PRO A 42 -0.34 0.95 -2.09
CA PRO A 42 -0.30 0.86 -0.65
C PRO A 42 1.10 0.40 -0.21
N PRO A 43 1.59 0.86 0.95
CA PRO A 43 2.84 0.39 1.53
C PRO A 43 2.92 -1.13 1.48
N ASN A 44 4.09 -1.64 1.07
CA ASN A 44 4.34 -3.09 0.93
C ASN A 44 4.16 -3.85 2.26
N ASP A 45 4.12 -3.11 3.37
CA ASP A 45 3.70 -3.59 4.68
C ASP A 45 2.23 -3.23 4.92
N ARG A 46 1.35 -4.11 4.44
CA ARG A 46 -0.11 -3.97 4.57
C ARG A 46 -0.53 -3.87 6.03
N ALA A 47 0.20 -4.50 6.95
CA ALA A 47 -0.03 -4.38 8.38
C ALA A 47 0.35 -2.97 8.85
N ALA A 48 1.54 -2.47 8.53
CA ALA A 48 1.94 -1.11 8.90
C ALA A 48 1.00 -0.04 8.30
N TRP A 49 0.48 -0.26 7.09
CA TRP A 49 -0.48 0.64 6.46
C TRP A 49 -1.85 0.62 7.13
N LEU A 50 -2.38 -0.56 7.50
CA LEU A 50 -3.61 -0.68 8.28
C LEU A 50 -3.45 -0.08 9.69
N HIS A 51 -2.27 -0.22 10.31
CA HIS A 51 -1.96 0.36 11.62
C HIS A 51 -1.76 1.88 11.59
N ALA A 52 -1.44 2.46 10.43
CA ALA A 52 -1.35 3.90 10.24
C ALA A 52 -2.72 4.58 10.02
N MET A 53 -3.77 3.79 9.75
CA MET A 53 -5.16 4.26 9.63
C MET A 53 -5.84 4.33 11.00
N SER A 54 -6.93 5.08 11.08
CA SER A 54 -7.84 4.87 12.21
C SER A 54 -8.44 3.45 12.13
N PRO A 55 -8.79 2.83 13.27
CA PRO A 55 -9.39 1.48 13.27
C PRO A 55 -10.62 1.33 12.36
N GLN A 56 -11.42 2.39 12.21
CA GLN A 56 -12.61 2.37 11.35
C GLN A 56 -12.26 2.37 9.86
N GLU A 57 -11.31 3.21 9.44
CA GLU A 57 -10.86 3.25 8.04
C GLU A 57 -10.23 1.92 7.61
N ALA A 58 -9.49 1.27 8.52
CA ALA A 58 -8.93 -0.06 8.29
C ALA A 58 -10.03 -1.12 8.07
N ILE A 59 -11.08 -1.13 8.91
CA ILE A 59 -12.22 -2.05 8.78
C ILE A 59 -12.97 -1.81 7.47
N ASP A 60 -13.31 -0.57 7.15
CA ASP A 60 -14.01 -0.20 5.90
C ASP A 60 -13.23 -0.63 4.66
N HIS A 61 -11.90 -0.46 4.69
CA HIS A 61 -11.02 -0.89 3.61
C HIS A 61 -11.03 -2.41 3.44
N LEU A 62 -10.98 -3.17 4.54
CA LEU A 62 -11.03 -4.63 4.51
C LEU A 62 -12.37 -5.17 3.99
N ILE A 63 -13.50 -4.56 4.40
CA ILE A 63 -14.84 -4.93 3.91
C ILE A 63 -14.95 -4.72 2.40
N LYS A 64 -14.46 -3.58 1.89
CA LYS A 64 -14.44 -3.29 0.44
C LYS A 64 -13.56 -4.28 -0.33
N MET A 65 -12.37 -4.60 0.18
CA MET A 65 -11.44 -5.54 -0.46
C MET A 65 -11.98 -6.97 -0.49
N ALA A 66 -12.64 -7.41 0.57
CA ALA A 66 -13.25 -8.74 0.66
C ALA A 66 -14.59 -8.84 -0.07
N ASN A 67 -15.05 -7.76 -0.72
CA ASN A 67 -16.36 -7.66 -1.36
C ASN A 67 -17.52 -8.11 -0.44
N GLY A 68 -17.42 -7.79 0.86
CA GLY A 68 -18.42 -8.19 1.85
C GLY A 68 -18.47 -9.68 2.15
N ALA A 69 -17.33 -10.38 2.16
CA ALA A 69 -17.27 -11.80 2.53
C ALA A 69 -17.95 -12.05 3.89
N ASP A 70 -18.96 -12.94 3.88
CA ASP A 70 -19.60 -13.42 5.09
C ASP A 70 -18.71 -14.50 5.71
N LEU A 71 -18.11 -14.17 6.86
CA LEU A 71 -17.20 -15.08 7.55
C LEU A 71 -18.02 -15.97 8.46
N VAL A 72 -17.96 -17.28 8.23
CA VAL A 72 -18.51 -18.25 9.17
C VAL A 72 -17.71 -18.11 10.47
N ILE A 73 -18.38 -17.63 11.51
CA ILE A 73 -17.80 -17.56 12.84
C ILE A 73 -17.64 -19.01 13.33
N PRO A 74 -16.41 -19.49 13.59
CA PRO A 74 -16.23 -20.84 14.11
C PRO A 74 -16.87 -20.96 15.49
N GLU A 75 -17.34 -22.17 15.83
CA GLU A 75 -17.78 -22.46 17.20
C GLU A 75 -16.62 -22.19 18.16
N ARG A 76 -16.92 -21.56 19.30
CA ARG A 76 -15.91 -21.30 20.32
C ARG A 76 -15.45 -22.64 20.87
N GLU A 77 -14.23 -23.04 20.55
CA GLU A 77 -13.58 -24.13 21.25
C GLU A 77 -13.27 -23.64 22.67
N ALA A 78 -13.98 -24.21 23.65
CA ALA A 78 -13.55 -24.15 25.04
C ALA A 78 -12.34 -25.07 25.15
N GLU A 79 -11.18 -24.61 24.69
CA GLU A 79 -9.94 -25.19 25.17
C GLU A 79 -9.90 -24.88 26.67
N ASP A 80 -9.93 -25.94 27.48
CA ASP A 80 -9.52 -25.89 28.87
C ASP A 80 -8.04 -25.48 28.86
N PHE A 81 -7.80 -24.17 28.83
CA PHE A 81 -6.48 -23.58 29.01
C PHE A 81 -6.08 -23.90 30.45
N GLU A 82 -5.46 -25.07 30.65
CA GLU A 82 -4.79 -25.41 31.90
C GLU A 82 -3.64 -24.43 32.08
N PHE A 83 -3.88 -23.39 32.86
CA PHE A 83 -2.83 -22.54 33.38
C PHE A 83 -1.95 -23.42 34.27
N PRO A 84 -0.66 -23.63 33.97
CA PRO A 84 0.21 -24.39 34.85
C PRO A 84 0.29 -23.66 36.20
N ASP A 85 0.02 -24.39 37.28
CA ASP A 85 0.12 -23.89 38.65
C ASP A 85 1.53 -23.32 38.90
N LEU A 86 1.59 -22.04 39.31
CA LEU A 86 2.80 -21.31 39.67
C LEU A 86 3.37 -21.75 41.02
#